data_AF-A0A4P6YEP5-F1
#
_entry.id   AF-A0A4P6YEP5-F1
#
_cell.length_a   1.000
_cell.length_b   1.000
_cell.length_c   1.000
_cell.angle_alpha   90.00
_cell.angle_beta   90.00
_cell.angle_gamma   90.00
#
_symmetry.space_group_name_H-M   'P 1'
#
loop_
_entity.id
_entity.type
_entity.pdbx_description
1 polymer ?
#
loop_
_entity_poly.entity_id
_entity_poly.type
_entity_poly.pdbx_seq_one_letter_code
_entity_poly.pdbx_strand_id
1 'polypeptide(L)'
;MVNDFFKPLMVNLTGKIGCHYDVESVLPAHNLVIKPLLENSSFSYVYGLKKNDEIVKLNSDILINEKGKYKIDISKECIIGHEKLWNATRWNRGSIIIVIEKDKINFSEIFKNTFYLGLLNTPNSGNTISAIKKCREEAEKDNIAICFSASNGIEWIQIYAKDNTFAEILKNARSNCKMIN
;
A
#
# COMPACT_ATOMS: atom_id res chain seq x y z
N MET A 1 -31.02 4.95 6.46
CA MET A 1 -29.80 4.94 5.63
C MET A 1 -28.84 3.96 6.26
N VAL A 2 -28.61 2.82 5.62
CA VAL A 2 -27.53 1.92 6.03
C VAL A 2 -26.25 2.68 5.74
N ASN A 3 -25.53 3.11 6.77
CA ASN A 3 -24.16 3.60 6.60
C ASN A 3 -23.33 2.39 6.16
N ASP A 4 -23.28 2.12 4.86
CA ASP A 4 -22.31 1.21 4.28
C ASP A 4 -20.94 1.87 4.42
N PHE A 5 -20.33 1.65 5.59
CA PHE A 5 -18.95 2.00 5.81
C PHE A 5 -18.12 1.27 4.76
N PHE A 6 -17.38 2.02 3.94
CA PHE A 6 -16.43 1.46 3.00
C PHE A 6 -15.42 0.58 3.76
N LYS A 7 -15.47 -0.74 3.57
CA LYS A 7 -14.63 -1.74 4.23
C LYS A 7 -13.52 -2.18 3.29
N PRO A 8 -12.32 -1.56 3.32
CA PRO A 8 -11.22 -1.98 2.48
C PRO A 8 -10.78 -3.39 2.86
N LEU A 9 -10.28 -4.12 1.87
CA LEU A 9 -9.63 -5.40 2.05
C LEU A 9 -8.25 -5.14 2.65
N MET A 10 -7.94 -5.75 3.78
CA MET A 10 -6.64 -5.69 4.42
C MET A 10 -5.87 -6.97 4.15
N VAL A 11 -4.62 -6.87 3.71
CA VAL A 11 -3.78 -8.01 3.36
C VAL A 11 -2.40 -7.87 4.01
N ASN A 12 -1.92 -8.95 4.64
CA ASN A 12 -0.62 -9.01 5.30
C ASN A 12 0.49 -9.46 4.33
N LEU A 13 1.63 -8.77 4.38
CA LEU A 13 2.76 -9.00 3.47
C LEU A 13 3.94 -9.73 4.11
N THR A 14 4.02 -9.83 5.44
CA THR A 14 5.21 -10.33 6.16
C THR A 14 4.99 -11.62 6.96
N GLY A 15 3.76 -12.11 7.00
CA GLY A 15 3.33 -13.30 7.71
C GLY A 15 3.56 -13.20 9.21
N LYS A 16 4.08 -14.29 9.80
CA LYS A 16 4.39 -14.41 11.24
C LYS A 16 5.45 -13.43 11.72
N ILE A 17 6.25 -12.83 10.82
CA ILE A 17 7.26 -11.82 11.19
C ILE A 17 6.56 -10.54 11.71
N GLY A 18 5.37 -10.23 11.22
CA GLY A 18 4.66 -9.00 11.58
C GLY A 18 5.50 -7.77 11.25
N CYS A 19 5.63 -6.84 12.21
CA CYS A 19 6.51 -5.66 12.13
C CYS A 19 7.88 -5.86 12.80
N HIS A 20 8.27 -7.10 13.13
CA HIS A 20 9.55 -7.43 13.78
C HIS A 20 10.66 -7.73 12.76
N TYR A 21 10.85 -6.83 11.79
CA TYR A 21 11.94 -6.86 10.82
C TYR A 21 12.87 -5.66 11.03
N ASP A 22 14.10 -5.77 10.56
CA ASP A 22 14.99 -4.62 10.43
C ASP A 22 14.49 -3.71 9.31
N VAL A 23 14.40 -2.41 9.58
CA VAL A 23 13.85 -1.41 8.66
C VAL A 23 14.70 -1.25 7.40
N GLU A 24 15.99 -1.60 7.45
CA GLU A 24 16.91 -1.54 6.31
C GLU A 24 16.98 -2.87 5.54
N SER A 25 16.32 -3.93 6.03
CA SER A 25 16.37 -5.24 5.39
C SER A 25 15.47 -5.35 4.17
N VAL A 26 15.98 -6.05 3.15
CA VAL A 26 15.19 -6.45 1.99
C VAL A 26 14.25 -7.61 2.37
N LEU A 27 12.95 -7.37 2.29
CA LEU A 27 11.91 -8.38 2.49
C LEU A 27 11.39 -8.91 1.15
N PRO A 28 10.91 -10.18 1.08
CA PRO A 28 10.35 -10.73 -0.16
C PRO A 28 9.22 -9.88 -0.77
N ALA A 29 8.40 -9.23 0.08
CA ALA A 29 7.30 -8.37 -0.34
C ALA A 29 7.75 -7.17 -1.19
N HIS A 30 8.99 -6.70 -1.04
CA HIS A 30 9.55 -5.62 -1.86
C HIS A 30 9.49 -5.97 -3.35
N ASN A 31 10.04 -7.12 -3.72
CA ASN A 31 10.12 -7.54 -5.13
C ASN A 31 8.88 -8.29 -5.61
N LEU A 32 8.24 -9.06 -4.73
CA LEU A 32 7.12 -9.94 -5.12
C LEU A 32 5.76 -9.27 -5.06
N VAL A 33 5.64 -8.14 -4.35
CA VAL A 33 4.38 -7.40 -4.19
C VAL A 33 4.56 -5.96 -4.62
N ILE A 34 5.40 -5.18 -3.94
CA ILE A 34 5.44 -3.72 -4.14
C ILE A 34 5.93 -3.36 -5.55
N LYS A 35 7.00 -4.00 -6.03
CA LYS A 35 7.54 -3.74 -7.36
C LYS A 35 6.49 -3.94 -8.48
N PRO A 36 5.80 -5.09 -8.59
CA PRO A 36 4.69 -5.25 -9.53
C PRO A 36 3.56 -4.23 -9.36
N LEU A 37 3.22 -3.85 -8.13
CA LEU A 37 2.19 -2.82 -7.89
C LEU A 37 2.61 -1.46 -8.45
N LEU A 38 3.87 -1.05 -8.25
CA LEU A 38 4.40 0.23 -8.75
C LEU A 38 4.52 0.24 -10.28
N GLU A 39 5.04 -0.84 -10.88
CA GLU A 39 5.23 -0.96 -12.32
C GLU A 39 3.91 -0.85 -13.10
N ASN A 40 2.80 -1.29 -12.50
CA ASN A 40 1.47 -1.19 -13.08
C ASN A 40 0.68 0.05 -12.62
N SER A 41 1.29 0.92 -11.82
CA SER A 41 0.61 2.08 -11.24
C SER A 41 0.49 3.25 -12.22
N SER A 42 -0.65 3.93 -12.18
CA SER A 42 -0.84 5.21 -12.86
C SER A 42 -0.14 6.33 -12.08
N PHE A 43 -0.16 6.25 -10.75
CA PHE A 43 0.64 7.11 -9.86
C PHE A 43 0.74 6.53 -8.45
N SER A 44 1.72 7.03 -7.70
CA SER A 44 1.92 6.74 -6.28
C SER A 44 2.36 7.98 -5.52
N TYR A 45 1.88 8.09 -4.28
CA TYR A 45 2.15 9.25 -3.41
C TYR A 45 2.45 8.83 -1.97
N VAL A 46 3.29 9.62 -1.31
CA VAL A 46 3.55 9.55 0.13
C VAL A 46 2.94 10.77 0.81
N TYR A 47 2.07 10.52 1.79
CA TYR A 47 1.36 11.52 2.58
C TYR A 47 1.87 11.56 4.01
N GLY A 48 2.02 12.76 4.56
CA GLY A 48 2.39 12.96 5.97
C GLY A 48 3.89 13.13 6.23
N LEU A 49 4.73 13.09 5.19
CA LEU A 49 6.14 13.43 5.28
C LEU A 49 6.35 14.95 5.27
N LYS A 50 7.30 15.42 6.08
CA LYS A 50 7.80 16.80 6.09
C LYS A 50 9.12 16.89 5.33
N LYS A 51 9.39 18.06 4.75
CA LYS A 51 10.59 18.31 3.92
C LYS A 51 11.93 17.96 4.57
N ASN A 52 12.02 18.10 5.89
CA ASN A 52 13.27 17.88 6.61
C ASN A 52 13.38 16.48 7.24
N ASP A 53 12.37 15.63 7.05
CA ASP A 53 12.39 14.26 7.58
C ASP A 53 13.52 13.47 6.92
N GLU A 54 14.17 12.62 7.71
CA GLU A 54 15.30 11.80 7.26
C GLU A 54 14.92 10.93 6.04
N ILE A 55 13.71 10.37 6.04
CA ILE A 55 13.20 9.56 4.93
C ILE A 55 13.14 10.35 3.63
N VAL A 56 12.79 11.64 3.67
CA VAL A 56 12.79 12.47 2.45
C VAL A 56 14.20 12.67 1.93
N LYS A 57 15.19 12.86 2.82
CA LYS A 57 16.59 13.04 2.41
C LYS A 57 17.16 11.78 1.79
N LEU A 58 16.92 10.62 2.41
CA LEU A 58 17.41 9.32 1.95
C LEU A 58 16.79 8.88 0.61
N ASN A 59 15.62 9.40 0.26
CA ASN A 59 14.88 9.03 -0.96
C ASN A 59 14.67 10.24 -1.88
N SER A 60 15.55 11.24 -1.80
CA SER A 60 15.40 12.52 -2.50
C SER A 60 15.51 12.42 -4.02
N ASP A 61 16.10 11.33 -4.50
CA ASP A 61 16.21 10.98 -5.91
C ASP A 61 14.90 10.41 -6.47
N ILE A 62 14.07 9.73 -5.67
CA ILE A 62 12.79 9.17 -6.10
C ILE A 62 11.55 9.94 -5.60
N LEU A 63 11.69 10.83 -4.62
CA LEU A 63 10.57 11.59 -4.05
C LEU A 63 10.51 13.02 -4.60
N ILE A 64 9.48 13.28 -5.42
CA ILE A 64 9.21 14.60 -6.00
C ILE A 64 8.18 15.33 -5.13
N ASN A 65 8.54 16.48 -4.57
CA ASN A 65 7.61 17.27 -3.76
C ASN A 65 6.46 17.82 -4.62
N GLU A 66 5.23 17.57 -4.19
CA GLU A 66 4.04 18.03 -4.89
C GLU A 66 2.93 18.47 -3.90
N LYS A 67 2.81 19.78 -3.66
CA LYS A 67 1.72 20.39 -2.89
C LYS A 67 1.46 19.70 -1.53
N GLY A 68 2.51 19.50 -0.73
CA GLY A 68 2.39 18.94 0.63
C GLY A 68 2.32 17.41 0.71
N LYS A 69 2.56 16.72 -0.40
CA LYS A 69 2.82 15.27 -0.48
C LYS A 69 4.03 15.03 -1.39
N TYR A 70 4.49 13.79 -1.48
CA TYR A 70 5.58 13.41 -2.39
C TYR A 70 5.10 12.41 -3.41
N LYS A 71 5.30 12.69 -4.69
CA LYS A 71 5.12 11.70 -5.76
C LYS A 71 6.34 10.78 -5.77
N ILE A 72 6.12 9.48 -5.93
CA ILE A 72 7.22 8.53 -6.18
C ILE A 72 7.48 8.51 -7.69
N ASP A 73 8.73 8.72 -8.10
CA ASP A 73 9.16 8.67 -9.48
C ASP A 73 9.38 7.23 -9.94
N ILE A 74 8.31 6.60 -10.44
CA ILE A 74 8.31 5.21 -10.90
C ILE A 74 9.23 4.94 -12.12
N SER A 75 9.85 5.96 -12.70
CA SER A 75 10.86 5.77 -13.76
C SER A 75 12.22 5.31 -13.21
N LYS A 76 12.38 5.31 -11.88
CA LYS A 76 13.61 4.92 -11.17
C LYS A 76 13.40 3.65 -10.36
N GLU A 77 14.51 3.04 -9.93
CA GLU A 77 14.46 1.96 -8.94
C GLU A 77 13.95 2.54 -7.61
N CYS A 78 12.77 2.12 -7.18
CA CYS A 78 12.07 2.66 -6.01
C CYS A 78 12.04 1.70 -4.82
N ILE A 79 12.64 0.52 -4.97
CA ILE A 79 12.52 -0.60 -4.03
C ILE A 79 13.86 -0.88 -3.38
N ILE A 80 14.84 -1.28 -4.18
CA ILE A 80 16.17 -1.66 -3.68
C ILE A 80 16.96 -0.39 -3.35
N GLY A 81 17.48 -0.31 -2.13
CA GLY A 81 18.11 0.90 -1.58
C GLY A 81 17.12 1.89 -0.96
N HIS A 82 15.82 1.61 -1.04
CA HIS A 82 14.73 2.43 -0.51
C HIS A 82 13.90 1.68 0.54
N GLU A 83 14.46 0.64 1.16
CA GLU A 83 13.78 -0.26 2.11
C GLU A 83 13.18 0.52 3.28
N LYS A 84 13.90 1.52 3.81
CA LYS A 84 13.42 2.37 4.91
C LYS A 84 12.15 3.14 4.52
N LEU A 85 11.95 3.50 3.25
CA LEU A 85 10.71 4.11 2.77
C LEU A 85 9.53 3.12 2.81
N TRP A 86 9.74 1.83 2.66
CA TRP A 86 8.65 0.85 2.67
C TRP A 86 8.41 0.27 4.07
N ASN A 87 9.48 0.02 4.79
CA ASN A 87 9.52 -0.68 6.07
C ASN A 87 9.25 0.22 7.27
N ALA A 88 9.56 1.52 7.21
CA ALA A 88 9.45 2.38 8.39
C ALA A 88 8.03 2.36 9.00
N THR A 89 7.99 2.18 10.32
CA THR A 89 6.75 2.07 11.12
C THR A 89 6.54 3.33 11.96
N ARG A 90 5.51 3.33 12.83
CA ARG A 90 5.27 4.37 13.85
C ARG A 90 5.17 5.79 13.28
N TRP A 91 4.58 5.93 12.10
CA TRP A 91 4.36 7.21 11.41
C TRP A 91 5.61 7.91 10.88
N ASN A 92 6.78 7.29 10.94
CA ASN A 92 8.03 7.90 10.45
C ASN A 92 8.02 8.19 8.95
N ARG A 93 7.23 7.46 8.15
CA ARG A 93 7.11 7.64 6.69
C ARG A 93 5.75 8.13 6.20
N GLY A 94 4.77 8.23 7.09
CA GLY A 94 3.38 8.47 6.69
C GLY A 94 2.78 7.36 5.81
N SER A 95 1.64 7.65 5.18
CA SER A 95 0.92 6.67 4.34
C SER A 95 1.44 6.71 2.91
N ILE A 96 1.63 5.55 2.29
CA ILE A 96 1.94 5.46 0.86
C ILE A 96 0.72 4.93 0.14
N ILE A 97 0.30 5.59 -0.94
CA ILE A 97 -0.74 5.09 -1.82
C ILE A 97 -0.15 4.72 -3.18
N ILE A 98 -0.68 3.67 -3.77
CA ILE A 98 -0.45 3.25 -5.15
C ILE A 98 -1.81 3.14 -5.82
N VAL A 99 -1.99 3.76 -6.98
CA VAL A 99 -3.25 3.75 -7.73
C VAL A 99 -3.04 3.09 -9.07
N ILE A 100 -3.90 2.13 -9.39
CA ILE A 100 -3.81 1.24 -10.54
C ILE A 100 -5.18 1.22 -11.23
N GLU A 101 -5.22 1.27 -12.56
CA GLU A 101 -6.46 1.03 -13.31
C GLU A 101 -6.84 -0.45 -13.22
N LYS A 102 -8.14 -0.76 -13.06
CA LYS A 102 -8.59 -2.10 -12.65
C LYS A 102 -8.12 -3.28 -13.51
N ASP A 103 -7.88 -3.06 -14.80
CA ASP A 103 -7.50 -4.10 -15.77
C ASP A 103 -5.97 -4.22 -15.96
N LYS A 104 -5.17 -3.40 -15.26
CA LYS A 104 -3.70 -3.37 -15.41
C LYS A 104 -2.96 -4.36 -14.53
N ILE A 105 -3.65 -5.10 -13.66
CA ILE A 105 -2.96 -5.95 -12.70
C ILE A 105 -3.68 -7.26 -12.42
N ASN A 106 -2.91 -8.34 -12.38
CA ASN A 106 -3.39 -9.65 -11.97
C ASN A 106 -3.15 -9.85 -10.46
N PHE A 107 -4.19 -9.58 -9.66
CA PHE A 107 -4.13 -9.75 -8.20
C PHE A 107 -3.91 -11.19 -7.74
N SER A 108 -4.23 -12.20 -8.56
CA SER A 108 -3.97 -13.60 -8.17
C SER A 108 -2.47 -13.86 -7.97
N GLU A 109 -1.61 -13.32 -8.85
CA GLU A 109 -0.15 -13.45 -8.73
C GLU A 109 0.40 -12.66 -7.55
N ILE A 110 -0.17 -11.49 -7.27
CA ILE A 110 0.20 -10.68 -6.09
C ILE A 110 -0.12 -11.47 -4.81
N PHE A 111 -1.33 -12.00 -4.70
CA PHE A 111 -1.79 -12.62 -3.46
C PHE A 111 -1.10 -13.94 -3.11
N LYS A 112 -0.54 -14.68 -4.09
CA LYS A 112 0.33 -15.85 -3.83
C LYS A 112 1.55 -15.50 -2.96
N ASN A 113 1.92 -14.22 -2.90
CA ASN A 113 3.04 -13.72 -2.11
C ASN A 113 2.61 -13.00 -0.82
N THR A 114 1.36 -13.19 -0.41
CA THR A 114 0.76 -12.60 0.80
C THR A 114 0.19 -13.67 1.72
N PHE A 115 -0.24 -13.29 2.93
CA PHE A 115 -0.57 -14.25 4.00
C PHE A 115 -2.00 -14.12 4.55
N TYR A 116 -2.22 -13.20 5.47
CA TYR A 116 -3.52 -12.99 6.11
C TYR A 116 -4.36 -12.00 5.33
N LEU A 117 -5.68 -12.18 5.36
CA LEU A 117 -6.64 -11.22 4.83
C LEU A 117 -7.74 -10.92 5.84
N GLY A 118 -8.30 -9.71 5.78
CA GLY A 118 -9.43 -9.30 6.61
C GLY A 118 -10.19 -8.13 6.00
N LEU A 119 -11.39 -7.87 6.49
CA LEU A 119 -12.15 -6.66 6.15
C LEU A 119 -12.03 -5.67 7.29
N LEU A 120 -11.57 -4.46 6.98
CA LEU A 120 -11.31 -3.46 8.00
C LEU A 120 -12.59 -2.69 8.33
N ASN A 121 -13.11 -2.88 9.55
CA ASN A 121 -14.29 -2.14 10.04
C ASN A 121 -13.96 -0.69 10.43
N THR A 122 -12.67 -0.35 10.62
CA THR A 122 -12.17 0.97 11.00
C THR A 122 -11.17 1.51 9.96
N PRO A 123 -11.63 1.84 8.75
CA PRO A 123 -10.78 2.19 7.61
C PRO A 123 -9.93 3.46 7.80
N ASN A 124 -10.18 4.21 8.88
CA ASN A 124 -9.45 5.44 9.18
C ASN A 124 -8.23 5.20 10.10
N SER A 125 -8.02 3.97 10.60
CA SER A 125 -6.94 3.66 11.54
C SER A 125 -5.61 3.39 10.82
N GLY A 126 -4.51 3.86 11.41
CA GLY A 126 -3.15 3.60 10.94
C GLY A 126 -2.71 4.36 9.68
N ASN A 127 -3.53 5.30 9.19
CA ASN A 127 -3.28 6.05 7.96
C ASN A 127 -3.58 7.54 8.10
N THR A 128 -2.94 8.35 7.26
CA THR A 128 -3.29 9.77 7.14
C THR A 128 -4.69 9.94 6.53
N ILE A 129 -5.47 10.89 7.02
CA ILE A 129 -6.84 11.17 6.53
C ILE A 129 -6.82 11.47 5.02
N SER A 130 -5.82 12.22 4.56
CA SER A 130 -5.68 12.58 3.14
C SER A 130 -5.42 11.37 2.24
N ALA A 131 -4.63 10.39 2.69
CA ALA A 131 -4.42 9.15 1.94
C ALA A 131 -5.72 8.34 1.81
N ILE A 132 -6.45 8.16 2.91
CA ILE A 132 -7.72 7.42 2.92
C ILE A 132 -8.74 8.11 2.01
N LYS A 133 -8.87 9.44 2.11
CA LYS A 133 -9.77 10.22 1.25
C LYS A 133 -9.42 9.99 -0.22
N LYS A 134 -8.14 10.08 -0.57
CA LYS A 134 -7.68 9.86 -1.94
C LYS A 134 -7.95 8.43 -2.43
N CYS A 135 -7.72 7.41 -1.60
CA CYS A 135 -8.02 6.03 -1.96
C CYS A 135 -9.51 5.83 -2.26
N ARG A 136 -10.40 6.42 -1.46
CA ARG A 136 -11.86 6.36 -1.72
C ARG A 136 -12.24 7.10 -2.99
N GLU A 137 -11.70 8.30 -3.20
CA GLU A 137 -11.95 9.07 -4.43
C GLU A 137 -11.54 8.32 -5.68
N GLU A 138 -10.43 7.56 -5.64
CA GLU A 138 -9.98 6.76 -6.78
C GLU A 138 -10.78 5.48 -6.95
N ALA A 139 -11.15 4.81 -5.84
CA ALA A 139 -12.08 3.67 -5.90
C ALA A 139 -13.42 4.06 -6.55
N GLU A 140 -13.97 5.24 -6.24
CA GLU A 140 -15.21 5.72 -6.86
C GLU A 140 -15.09 5.99 -8.36
N LYS A 141 -13.88 6.24 -8.85
CA LYS A 141 -13.56 6.38 -10.28
C LYS A 141 -13.26 5.03 -10.94
N ASP A 142 -13.54 3.92 -10.27
CA ASP A 142 -13.30 2.56 -10.75
C ASP A 142 -11.80 2.20 -10.91
N ASN A 143 -10.93 2.96 -10.22
CA ASN A 143 -9.54 2.56 -10.02
C ASN A 143 -9.40 1.66 -8.79
N ILE A 144 -8.26 1.00 -8.68
CA ILE A 144 -7.85 0.25 -7.51
C ILE A 144 -6.82 1.09 -6.77
N ALA A 145 -7.11 1.43 -5.51
CA ALA A 145 -6.20 2.19 -4.66
C ALA A 145 -5.70 1.32 -3.51
N ILE A 146 -4.38 1.23 -3.37
CA ILE A 146 -3.69 0.43 -2.37
C ILE A 146 -2.99 1.37 -1.41
N CYS A 147 -3.24 1.23 -0.12
CA CYS A 147 -2.66 2.08 0.93
C CYS A 147 -1.78 1.25 1.86
N PHE A 148 -0.50 1.59 1.92
CA PHE A 148 0.43 1.08 2.92
C PHE A 148 0.34 1.93 4.17
N SER A 149 0.15 1.26 5.31
CA SER A 149 -0.07 1.93 6.59
C SER A 149 1.11 2.83 7.00
N ALA A 150 0.81 3.95 7.64
CA ALA A 150 1.81 4.78 8.29
C ALA A 150 2.33 4.14 9.58
N SER A 151 1.47 3.39 10.28
CA SER A 151 1.79 2.83 11.59
C SER A 151 2.58 1.51 11.52
N ASN A 152 2.29 0.64 10.57
CA ASN A 152 2.80 -0.75 10.54
C ASN A 152 3.79 -1.00 9.40
N GLY A 153 4.23 0.06 8.71
CA GLY A 153 5.18 -0.07 7.61
C GLY A 153 4.62 -0.95 6.49
N ILE A 154 5.44 -1.88 6.01
CA ILE A 154 5.11 -2.80 4.91
C ILE A 154 4.16 -3.92 5.33
N GLU A 155 3.98 -4.16 6.64
CA GLU A 155 3.30 -5.35 7.17
C GLU A 155 1.90 -5.55 6.58
N TRP A 156 1.16 -4.45 6.39
CA TRP A 156 -0.22 -4.49 5.91
C TRP A 156 -0.48 -3.47 4.81
N ILE A 157 -1.24 -3.91 3.80
CA ILE A 157 -1.87 -3.04 2.81
C ILE A 157 -3.38 -3.05 2.99
N GLN A 158 -4.00 -1.91 2.65
CA GLN A 158 -5.45 -1.75 2.55
C GLN A 158 -5.81 -1.47 1.09
N ILE A 159 -6.71 -2.26 0.52
CA ILE A 159 -7.12 -2.19 -0.87
C ILE A 159 -8.54 -1.66 -0.95
N TYR A 160 -8.71 -0.59 -1.71
CA TYR A 160 -9.94 0.12 -1.98
C TYR A 160 -10.28 -0.08 -3.46
N ALA A 161 -11.47 -0.61 -3.73
CA ALA A 161 -12.01 -0.77 -5.06
C ALA A 161 -13.55 -0.70 -4.98
N LYS A 162 -14.21 -0.53 -6.12
CA LYS A 162 -15.67 -0.42 -6.21
C LYS A 162 -16.33 -1.73 -6.64
N ASP A 163 -17.48 -2.04 -6.03
CA ASP A 163 -18.44 -3.06 -6.44
C ASP A 163 -17.81 -4.38 -6.97
N ASN A 164 -17.98 -4.66 -8.26
CA ASN A 164 -17.51 -5.89 -8.90
C ASN A 164 -15.99 -6.05 -8.85
N THR A 165 -15.25 -4.95 -9.03
CA THR A 165 -13.79 -4.94 -8.92
C THR A 165 -13.36 -5.36 -7.52
N PHE A 166 -14.04 -4.86 -6.48
CA PHE A 166 -13.76 -5.28 -5.10
C PHE A 166 -14.10 -6.75 -4.87
N ALA A 167 -15.26 -7.22 -5.35
CA ALA A 167 -15.67 -8.61 -5.21
C ALA A 167 -14.67 -9.58 -5.86
N GLU A 168 -14.12 -9.22 -7.02
CA GLU A 168 -13.10 -10.00 -7.73
C GLU A 168 -11.78 -10.04 -6.96
N ILE A 169 -11.28 -8.88 -6.49
CA ILE A 169 -10.06 -8.81 -5.67
C ILE A 169 -10.23 -9.66 -4.39
N LEU A 170 -11.38 -9.56 -3.71
CA LEU A 170 -11.66 -10.33 -2.51
C LEU A 170 -11.68 -11.84 -2.79
N LYS A 171 -12.27 -12.26 -3.91
CA LYS A 171 -12.25 -13.65 -4.35
C LYS A 171 -10.81 -14.12 -4.59
N ASN A 172 -10.02 -13.33 -5.32
CA ASN A 172 -8.61 -13.63 -5.59
C ASN A 172 -7.79 -13.74 -4.30
N ALA A 173 -7.99 -12.85 -3.33
CA ALA A 173 -7.31 -12.89 -2.05
C ALA A 173 -7.64 -14.18 -1.29
N ARG A 174 -8.94 -14.54 -1.18
CA ARG A 174 -9.37 -15.77 -0.51
C ARG A 174 -8.79 -17.04 -1.12
N SER A 175 -8.58 -17.04 -2.44
CA SER A 175 -8.04 -18.21 -3.14
C SER A 175 -6.53 -18.32 -3.13
N ASN A 176 -5.79 -17.21 -2.97
CA ASN A 176 -4.35 -17.18 -3.21
C ASN A 176 -3.49 -16.76 -2.01
N CYS A 177 -4.06 -16.08 -1.02
CA CYS A 177 -3.32 -15.73 0.20
C CYS A 177 -2.87 -16.99 0.96
N LYS A 178 -1.62 -17.00 1.43
CA LYS A 178 -1.04 -18.13 2.16
C LYS A 178 -1.63 -18.22 3.57
N MET A 179 -2.31 -19.32 3.84
CA MET A 179 -2.67 -19.70 5.20
C MET A 179 -1.39 -20.07 5.96
N ILE A 180 -1.10 -19.36 7.04
CA ILE A 180 -0.02 -19.78 7.94
C ILE A 180 -0.64 -20.64 9.04
N ASN A 181 -0.39 -21.94 8.98
CA ASN A 181 -0.67 -22.88 10.06
C ASN A 181 0.23 -22.60 11.27
#